data_AF-A0AAP2F3V8-F1
#
_entry.id   AF-A0AAP2F3V8-F1
#
_cell.length_a   1.000
_cell.length_b   1.000
_cell.length_c   1.000
_cell.angle_alpha   90.00
_cell.angle_beta   90.00
_cell.angle_gamma   90.00
#
_symmetry.space_group_name_H-M   'P 1'
#
loop_
_entity.id
_entity.type
_entity.pdbx_description
1 polymer ?
#
loop_
_entity_poly.entity_id
_entity_poly.type
_entity_poly.pdbx_seq_one_letter_code
_entity_poly.pdbx_strand_id
1 'polypeptide(L)'
;FAVPIEREQDEAAVTRLRAVTSPFILRRVKTDPAVISDLPEKQEMTVRANLTVEQAALYRAVVDDMLKKIKDTEGMQRKGAVLSALTRLKQVCNHPAHFLGDGSGVLRRGRHRSGKLALVEDILDSVTADGERALLFTQFREFGDLVVPYLEERFGTDVPFLHGGVPKARRDRMVERFQGDDGPPVMLLSLKAGGTGLNLTAANHVVHLDRWWNPAVENQATDRAFRIGQRRDVQVRKLVCVGTLEERIDAMISNKQELADLAIGTGEKWITEMSADQLHDLLILGDEAVGE
;
A
#
# COMPACT_ATOMS: atom_id res chain seq x y z
N PHE A 1 -28.68 -8.84 19.44
CA PHE A 1 -27.19 -8.88 19.38
C PHE A 1 -26.60 -7.49 19.16
N ALA A 2 -27.03 -6.71 18.17
CA ALA A 2 -26.43 -5.40 17.85
C ALA A 2 -26.38 -4.39 19.02
N VAL A 3 -27.51 -4.04 19.64
CA VAL A 3 -27.53 -3.02 20.72
C VAL A 3 -26.65 -3.38 21.94
N PRO A 4 -26.74 -4.61 22.51
CA PRO A 4 -25.86 -4.99 23.64
C PRO A 4 -24.37 -5.06 23.27
N ILE A 5 -24.04 -5.41 22.02
CA ILE A 5 -22.64 -5.55 21.59
C ILE A 5 -22.01 -4.20 21.25
N GLU A 6 -22.74 -3.34 20.52
CA GLU A 6 -22.20 -2.08 19.98
C GLU A 6 -22.27 -0.92 20.98
N ARG A 7 -23.28 -0.89 21.86
CA ARG A 7 -23.45 0.19 22.85
C ARG A 7 -23.05 -0.19 24.26
N GLU A 8 -23.26 -1.44 24.66
CA GLU A 8 -23.08 -1.87 26.05
C GLU A 8 -21.83 -2.73 26.24
N GLN A 9 -21.10 -3.05 25.16
CA GLN A 9 -19.91 -3.91 25.16
C GLN A 9 -20.13 -5.25 25.91
N ASP A 10 -21.34 -5.80 25.84
CA ASP A 10 -21.72 -7.03 26.55
C ASP A 10 -21.01 -8.26 25.96
N GLU A 11 -19.97 -8.73 26.64
CA GLU A 11 -19.20 -9.93 26.27
C GLU A 11 -20.06 -11.21 26.23
N ALA A 12 -21.11 -11.29 27.04
CA ALA A 12 -22.02 -12.43 27.04
C ALA A 12 -22.88 -12.42 25.77
N ALA A 13 -23.27 -11.25 25.26
CA ALA A 13 -23.95 -11.12 23.97
C ALA A 13 -23.05 -11.51 22.80
N VAL A 14 -21.76 -11.15 22.84
CA VAL A 14 -20.75 -11.59 21.85
C VAL A 14 -20.58 -13.11 21.87
N THR A 15 -20.51 -13.71 23.06
CA THR A 15 -20.35 -15.16 23.23
C THR A 15 -21.56 -15.93 22.70
N ARG A 16 -22.78 -15.48 23.01
CA ARG A 16 -24.02 -16.06 22.47
C ARG A 16 -24.09 -15.94 20.95
N LEU A 17 -23.68 -14.79 20.39
CA LEU A 17 -23.64 -14.60 18.93
C LEU A 17 -22.66 -15.58 18.29
N ARG A 18 -21.43 -15.67 18.82
CA ARG A 18 -20.40 -16.61 18.32
C ARG A 18 -20.90 -18.05 18.37
N ALA A 19 -21.57 -18.47 19.44
CA ALA A 19 -22.09 -19.84 19.56
C ALA A 19 -23.14 -20.18 18.48
N VAL A 20 -24.01 -19.23 18.14
CA VAL A 20 -25.04 -19.41 17.10
C VAL A 20 -24.46 -19.37 15.69
N THR A 21 -23.44 -18.53 15.45
CA THR A 21 -22.87 -18.36 14.10
C THR A 21 -21.72 -19.33 13.80
N SER A 22 -21.01 -19.83 14.82
CA SER A 22 -19.85 -20.71 14.67
C SER A 22 -20.10 -21.95 13.78
N PRO A 23 -21.24 -22.68 13.88
CA PRO A 23 -21.50 -23.84 13.03
C PRO A 23 -21.59 -23.52 11.53
N PHE A 24 -21.81 -22.25 11.18
CA PHE A 24 -22.00 -21.78 9.80
C PHE A 24 -20.81 -20.96 9.28
N ILE A 25 -19.83 -20.65 10.13
CA ILE A 25 -18.64 -19.86 9.78
C ILE A 25 -17.41 -20.76 9.85
N LEU A 26 -16.97 -21.27 8.69
CA LEU A 26 -15.66 -21.91 8.60
C LEU A 26 -14.58 -20.83 8.42
N ARG A 27 -13.91 -20.47 9.52
CA ARG A 27 -12.75 -19.57 9.49
C ARG A 27 -11.47 -20.39 9.68
N ARG A 28 -10.69 -20.57 8.61
CA ARG A 28 -9.32 -21.10 8.69
C ARG A 28 -8.34 -19.94 8.65
N VAL A 29 -7.40 -19.93 9.57
CA VAL A 29 -6.26 -19.00 9.55
C VAL A 29 -5.09 -19.68 8.85
N LYS A 30 -4.23 -18.92 8.18
CA LYS A 30 -3.05 -19.50 7.50
C LYS A 30 -2.05 -20.14 8.47
N THR A 31 -2.21 -19.89 9.77
CA THR A 31 -1.48 -20.52 10.88
C THR A 31 -2.17 -21.77 11.42
N ASP A 32 -3.15 -22.34 10.72
CA ASP A 32 -3.80 -23.60 11.08
C ASP A 32 -2.82 -24.77 10.81
N PRO A 33 -2.42 -25.57 11.82
CA PRO A 33 -1.44 -26.64 11.67
C PRO A 33 -1.79 -27.67 10.58
N ALA A 34 -3.08 -27.83 10.24
CA ALA A 34 -3.52 -28.70 9.15
C ALA A 34 -3.27 -28.13 7.74
N VAL A 35 -2.85 -26.86 7.63
CA VAL A 35 -2.51 -26.14 6.38
C VAL A 35 -1.01 -25.81 6.30
N ILE A 36 -0.31 -25.79 7.45
CA ILE A 36 1.08 -25.29 7.61
C ILE A 36 2.15 -26.18 6.97
N SER A 37 1.88 -27.45 6.62
CA SER A 37 2.97 -28.40 6.30
C SER A 37 3.85 -28.07 5.08
N ASP A 38 3.44 -27.16 4.18
CA ASP A 38 4.10 -26.98 2.87
C ASP A 38 4.36 -25.51 2.45
N LEU A 39 4.16 -24.51 3.32
CA LEU A 39 4.41 -23.10 2.94
C LEU A 39 5.73 -22.59 3.55
N PRO A 40 6.59 -21.93 2.75
CA PRO A 40 7.84 -21.33 3.23
C PRO A 40 7.57 -20.13 4.16
N GLU A 41 8.61 -19.57 4.76
CA GLU A 41 8.45 -18.45 5.69
C GLU A 41 8.03 -17.16 4.97
N LYS A 42 7.25 -16.33 5.67
CA LYS A 42 6.89 -14.98 5.21
C LYS A 42 7.43 -13.96 6.19
N GLN A 43 8.30 -13.08 5.70
CA GLN A 43 8.88 -11.99 6.49
C GLN A 43 8.27 -10.66 6.03
N GLU A 44 7.64 -9.92 6.95
CA GLU A 44 7.10 -8.59 6.66
C GLU A 44 7.92 -7.52 7.38
N MET A 45 8.27 -6.45 6.65
CA MET A 45 9.03 -5.32 7.20
C MET A 45 8.56 -3.98 6.63
N THR A 46 8.59 -2.95 7.47
CA THR A 46 8.40 -1.56 7.03
C THR A 46 9.75 -0.99 6.60
N VAL A 47 9.81 -0.46 5.38
CA VAL A 47 11.00 0.22 4.85
C VAL A 47 10.73 1.72 4.86
N ARG A 48 11.56 2.43 5.62
CA ARG A 48 11.42 3.88 5.86
C ARG A 48 12.19 4.65 4.79
N ALA A 49 11.48 5.49 4.05
CA ALA A 49 12.02 6.37 3.02
C ALA A 49 12.00 7.82 3.50
N ASN A 50 13.08 8.56 3.31
CA ASN A 50 13.03 10.01 3.48
C ASN A 50 12.46 10.67 2.22
N LEU A 51 11.77 11.80 2.40
CA LEU A 51 11.37 12.65 1.30
C LEU A 51 12.57 13.37 0.70
N THR A 52 12.53 13.61 -0.60
CA THR A 52 13.42 14.61 -1.22
C THR A 52 13.01 16.02 -0.80
N VAL A 53 13.90 17.00 -0.96
CA VAL A 53 13.59 18.42 -0.72
C VAL A 53 12.38 18.88 -1.54
N GLU A 54 12.27 18.41 -2.79
CA GLU A 54 11.12 18.69 -3.66
C GLU A 54 9.83 18.12 -3.07
N GLN A 55 9.83 16.85 -2.65
CA GLN A 55 8.68 16.22 -2.01
C GLN A 55 8.27 16.94 -0.72
N ALA A 56 9.22 17.29 0.14
CA ALA A 56 8.93 17.98 1.40
C ALA A 56 8.32 19.38 1.20
N ALA A 57 8.75 20.10 0.16
CA ALA A 57 8.14 21.39 -0.20
C ALA A 57 6.70 21.22 -0.71
N LEU A 58 6.47 20.26 -1.61
CA LEU A 58 5.14 19.95 -2.13
C LEU A 58 4.20 19.46 -1.02
N TYR A 59 4.71 18.61 -0.13
CA TYR A 59 3.95 18.05 0.99
C TYR A 59 3.46 19.16 1.92
N ARG A 60 4.36 20.05 2.35
CA ARG A 60 4.00 21.22 3.18
C ARG A 60 2.95 22.10 2.50
N ALA A 61 3.12 22.38 1.21
CA ALA A 61 2.15 23.18 0.46
C ALA A 61 0.75 22.53 0.41
N VAL A 62 0.66 21.20 0.29
CA VAL A 62 -0.63 20.49 0.32
C VAL A 62 -1.28 20.54 1.70
N VAL A 63 -0.49 20.37 2.77
CA VAL A 63 -0.99 20.48 4.15
C VAL A 63 -1.54 21.89 4.42
N ASP A 64 -0.79 22.94 4.07
CA ASP A 64 -1.20 24.33 4.27
C ASP A 64 -2.47 24.69 3.49
N ASP A 65 -2.56 24.26 2.22
CA ASP A 65 -3.73 24.45 1.37
C ASP A 65 -4.96 23.76 1.95
N MET A 66 -4.82 22.53 2.44
CA MET A 66 -5.90 21.79 3.08
C MET A 66 -6.38 22.47 4.36
N LEU A 67 -5.46 22.85 5.26
CA LEU A 67 -5.80 23.50 6.53
C LEU A 67 -6.52 24.83 6.32
N LYS A 68 -6.17 25.59 5.29
CA LYS A 68 -6.91 26.80 4.90
C LYS A 68 -8.32 26.46 4.44
N LYS A 69 -8.48 25.46 3.55
CA LYS A 69 -9.77 25.05 3.01
C LYS A 69 -10.74 24.52 4.07
N ILE A 70 -10.25 23.75 5.05
CA ILE A 70 -11.13 23.16 6.07
C ILE A 70 -11.58 24.16 7.15
N LYS A 71 -10.95 25.33 7.26
CA LYS A 71 -11.40 26.40 8.17
C LYS A 71 -12.72 27.01 7.72
N ASP A 72 -12.91 27.12 6.41
CA ASP A 72 -14.05 27.80 5.81
C ASP A 72 -15.10 26.82 5.24
N THR A 73 -14.95 25.51 5.48
CA THR A 73 -15.84 24.48 4.92
C THR A 73 -16.37 23.53 5.99
N GLU A 74 -17.63 23.14 5.86
CA GLU A 74 -18.31 22.19 6.74
C GLU A 74 -18.94 21.02 5.96
N GLY A 75 -19.39 20.01 6.69
CA GLY A 75 -20.14 18.88 6.14
C GLY A 75 -19.42 18.17 4.99
N MET A 76 -20.13 17.95 3.88
CA MET A 76 -19.61 17.19 2.74
C MET A 76 -18.43 17.89 2.05
N GLN A 77 -18.40 19.22 2.01
CA GLN A 77 -17.31 19.98 1.40
C GLN A 77 -16.01 19.77 2.17
N ARG A 78 -16.07 19.82 3.50
CA ARG A 78 -14.94 19.52 4.37
C ARG A 78 -14.40 18.11 4.14
N LYS A 79 -15.29 17.11 4.13
CA LYS A 79 -14.90 15.70 3.90
C LYS A 79 -14.24 15.52 2.53
N GLY A 80 -14.78 16.15 1.50
CA GLY A 80 -14.18 16.15 0.16
C GLY A 80 -12.79 16.79 0.12
N ALA A 81 -12.60 17.94 0.79
CA ALA A 81 -11.31 18.60 0.88
C ALA A 81 -10.26 17.74 1.60
N VAL A 82 -10.63 17.09 2.70
CA VAL A 82 -9.74 16.16 3.43
C VAL A 82 -9.36 14.97 2.56
N LEU A 83 -10.31 14.27 1.94
CA LEU A 83 -10.02 13.12 1.07
C LEU A 83 -9.14 13.50 -0.14
N SER A 84 -9.39 14.67 -0.73
CA SER A 84 -8.57 15.19 -1.82
C SER A 84 -7.14 15.47 -1.37
N ALA A 85 -6.95 16.11 -0.20
CA ALA A 85 -5.63 16.37 0.35
C ALA A 85 -4.89 15.08 0.70
N LEU A 86 -5.56 14.12 1.33
CA LEU A 86 -5.01 12.81 1.64
C LEU A 86 -4.51 12.08 0.38
N THR A 87 -5.31 12.09 -0.68
CA THR A 87 -4.90 11.54 -1.98
C THR A 87 -3.65 12.24 -2.50
N ARG A 88 -3.65 13.57 -2.51
CA ARG A 88 -2.51 14.39 -2.96
C ARG A 88 -1.24 14.14 -2.15
N LEU A 89 -1.33 14.03 -0.83
CA LEU A 89 -0.18 13.73 0.03
C LEU A 89 0.40 12.35 -0.26
N LYS A 90 -0.43 11.33 -0.48
CA LYS A 90 0.05 10.01 -0.97
C LYS A 90 0.77 10.13 -2.31
N GLN A 91 0.24 10.91 -3.24
CA GLN A 91 0.89 11.14 -4.54
C GLN A 91 2.25 11.79 -4.38
N VAL A 92 2.38 12.80 -3.50
CA VAL A 92 3.67 13.44 -3.18
C VAL A 92 4.65 12.43 -2.58
N CYS A 93 4.22 11.61 -1.62
CA CYS A 93 5.07 10.56 -1.03
C CYS A 93 5.54 9.55 -2.07
N ASN A 94 4.69 9.20 -3.05
CA ASN A 94 5.04 8.31 -4.15
C ASN A 94 6.07 8.95 -5.08
N HIS A 95 5.74 10.11 -5.67
CA HIS A 95 6.63 10.83 -6.57
C HIS A 95 6.11 12.24 -6.91
N PRO A 96 6.98 13.27 -7.00
CA PRO A 96 6.58 14.62 -7.44
C PRO A 96 5.81 14.64 -8.77
N ALA A 97 6.29 13.93 -9.79
CA ALA A 97 5.60 13.83 -11.08
C ALA A 97 4.22 13.14 -11.01
N HIS A 98 4.00 12.24 -10.05
CA HIS A 98 2.69 11.62 -9.83
C HIS A 98 1.71 12.64 -9.24
N PHE A 99 2.18 13.50 -8.34
CA PHE A 99 1.37 14.61 -7.81
C PHE A 99 1.13 15.72 -8.83
N LEU A 100 2.17 16.12 -9.58
CA LEU A 100 2.10 17.24 -10.53
C LEU A 100 1.35 16.88 -11.82
N GLY A 101 1.45 15.64 -12.28
CA GLY A 101 0.82 15.20 -13.53
C GLY A 101 1.34 15.94 -14.76
N ASP A 102 2.56 16.46 -14.71
CA ASP A 102 3.14 17.39 -15.69
C ASP A 102 4.04 16.71 -16.73
N GLY A 103 4.12 15.37 -16.71
CA GLY A 103 4.97 14.58 -17.61
C GLY A 103 6.47 14.69 -17.29
N SER A 104 6.84 15.27 -16.15
CA SER A 104 8.24 15.31 -15.71
C SER A 104 8.76 13.91 -15.37
N GLY A 105 10.03 13.64 -15.71
CA GLY A 105 10.64 12.32 -15.51
C GLY A 105 10.84 11.94 -14.05
N VAL A 106 11.14 10.65 -13.84
CA VAL A 106 11.48 10.07 -12.52
C VAL A 106 12.78 10.67 -11.96
N LEU A 107 13.77 10.84 -12.85
CA LEU A 107 15.05 11.44 -12.50
C LEU A 107 15.09 12.93 -12.88
N ARG A 108 15.82 13.71 -12.10
CA ARG A 108 16.23 15.07 -12.44
C ARG A 108 17.75 15.18 -12.33
N ARG A 109 18.42 15.45 -13.44
CA ARG A 109 19.89 15.55 -13.51
C ARG A 109 20.58 14.29 -12.94
N GLY A 110 20.05 13.11 -13.30
CA GLY A 110 20.57 11.82 -12.85
C GLY A 110 20.29 11.47 -11.38
N ARG A 111 19.47 12.24 -10.66
CA ARG A 111 19.07 11.95 -9.27
C ARG A 111 17.59 11.68 -9.16
N HIS A 112 17.22 10.75 -8.29
CA HIS A 112 15.83 10.46 -7.96
C HIS A 112 15.12 11.67 -7.37
N ARG A 113 13.87 11.88 -7.81
CA ARG A 113 12.98 12.89 -7.22
C ARG A 113 12.07 12.32 -6.13
N SER A 114 12.07 10.99 -5.96
CA SER A 114 11.35 10.29 -4.90
C SER A 114 12.29 9.41 -4.09
N GLY A 115 12.29 9.59 -2.77
CA GLY A 115 13.06 8.69 -1.89
C GLY A 115 12.54 7.26 -1.90
N LYS A 116 11.24 7.04 -2.10
CA LYS A 116 10.68 5.69 -2.25
C LYS A 116 11.20 5.00 -3.50
N LEU A 117 11.17 5.67 -4.66
CA LEU A 117 11.65 5.05 -5.89
C LEU A 117 13.16 4.82 -5.89
N ALA A 118 13.93 5.68 -5.23
CA ALA A 118 15.36 5.42 -4.99
C ALA A 118 15.56 4.09 -4.24
N LEU A 119 14.85 3.90 -3.12
CA LEU A 119 14.92 2.64 -2.37
C LEU A 119 14.40 1.44 -3.15
N VAL A 120 13.32 1.61 -3.93
CA VAL A 120 12.80 0.54 -4.79
C VAL A 120 13.85 0.10 -5.79
N GLU A 121 14.58 1.04 -6.40
CA GLU A 121 15.66 0.71 -7.31
C GLU A 121 16.75 -0.11 -6.63
N ASP A 122 17.22 0.29 -5.44
CA ASP A 122 18.23 -0.47 -4.69
C ASP A 122 17.75 -1.89 -4.33
N ILE A 123 16.46 -2.03 -3.97
CA ILE A 123 15.84 -3.32 -3.71
C ILE A 123 15.84 -4.17 -4.98
N LEU A 124 15.42 -3.61 -6.11
CA LEU A 124 15.32 -4.32 -7.38
C LEU A 124 16.69 -4.70 -7.94
N ASP A 125 17.72 -3.85 -7.78
CA ASP A 125 19.10 -4.19 -8.13
C ASP A 125 19.55 -5.46 -7.38
N SER A 126 19.28 -5.54 -6.08
CA SER A 126 19.59 -6.72 -5.27
C SER A 126 18.81 -7.95 -5.73
N VAL A 127 17.48 -7.81 -5.88
CA VAL A 127 16.58 -8.91 -6.28
C VAL A 127 16.97 -9.46 -7.65
N THR A 128 17.26 -8.58 -8.62
CA THR A 128 17.60 -9.00 -9.98
C THR A 128 19.00 -9.61 -10.06
N ALA A 129 19.96 -9.12 -9.27
CA ALA A 129 21.30 -9.71 -9.18
C ALA A 129 21.28 -11.16 -8.65
N ASP A 130 20.34 -11.45 -7.73
CA ASP A 130 20.14 -12.80 -7.18
C ASP A 130 19.32 -13.73 -8.11
N GLY A 131 18.88 -13.24 -9.27
CA GLY A 131 18.01 -14.00 -10.19
C GLY A 131 16.59 -14.22 -9.63
N GLU A 132 16.19 -13.39 -8.68
CA GLU A 132 14.91 -13.46 -8.00
C GLU A 132 13.88 -12.52 -8.64
N ARG A 133 12.62 -12.59 -8.16
CA ARG A 133 11.52 -11.83 -8.78
C ARG A 133 10.70 -11.05 -7.78
N ALA A 134 10.34 -9.83 -8.18
CA ALA A 134 9.59 -8.88 -7.38
C ALA A 134 8.20 -8.59 -7.98
N LEU A 135 7.20 -8.53 -7.09
CA LEU A 135 5.94 -7.86 -7.34
C LEU A 135 5.94 -6.48 -6.71
N LEU A 136 5.64 -5.46 -7.52
CA LEU A 136 5.40 -4.11 -7.03
C LEU A 136 3.90 -3.85 -6.97
N PHE A 137 3.42 -3.30 -5.87
CA PHE A 137 2.01 -2.96 -5.67
C PHE A 137 1.85 -1.46 -5.45
N THR A 138 0.87 -0.87 -6.14
CA THR A 138 0.44 0.51 -5.93
C THR A 138 -1.09 0.59 -6.00
N GLN A 139 -1.71 1.48 -5.25
CA GLN A 139 -3.14 1.76 -5.40
C GLN A 139 -3.44 2.68 -6.60
N PHE A 140 -2.42 3.31 -7.19
CA PHE A 140 -2.55 4.32 -8.25
C PHE A 140 -2.11 3.77 -9.59
N ARG A 141 -3.02 3.79 -10.57
CA ARG A 141 -2.69 3.34 -11.92
C ARG A 141 -1.68 4.29 -12.58
N GLU A 142 -1.93 5.57 -12.44
CA GLU A 142 -1.16 6.67 -13.01
C GLU A 142 0.28 6.66 -12.51
N PHE A 143 0.49 6.19 -11.28
CA PHE A 143 1.84 5.97 -10.77
C PHE A 143 2.54 4.78 -11.42
N GLY A 144 1.82 3.67 -11.64
CA GLY A 144 2.33 2.55 -12.43
C GLY A 144 2.70 2.97 -13.86
N ASP A 145 1.87 3.80 -14.50
CA ASP A 145 2.14 4.34 -15.84
C ASP A 145 3.42 5.21 -15.88
N LEU A 146 3.79 5.86 -14.78
CA LEU A 146 5.05 6.60 -14.62
C LEU A 146 6.25 5.68 -14.35
N VAL A 147 6.08 4.68 -13.48
CA VAL A 147 7.17 3.84 -12.97
C VAL A 147 7.60 2.77 -13.97
N VAL A 148 6.65 2.19 -14.72
CA VAL A 148 6.93 1.07 -15.64
C VAL A 148 7.94 1.46 -16.72
N PRO A 149 7.76 2.53 -17.51
CA PRO A 149 8.74 2.90 -18.53
C PRO A 149 10.12 3.18 -17.95
N TYR A 150 10.17 3.77 -16.74
CA TYR A 150 11.42 4.04 -16.04
C TYR A 150 12.17 2.75 -15.68
N LEU A 151 11.47 1.77 -15.11
CA LEU A 151 12.07 0.49 -14.75
C LEU A 151 12.47 -0.32 -15.99
N GLU A 152 11.66 -0.28 -17.06
CA GLU A 152 12.00 -0.94 -18.33
C GLU A 152 13.29 -0.39 -18.93
N GLU A 153 13.45 0.94 -18.95
CA GLU A 153 14.69 1.58 -19.40
C GLU A 153 15.87 1.24 -18.49
N ARG A 154 15.69 1.30 -17.16
CA ARG A 154 16.75 1.08 -16.17
C ARG A 154 17.28 -0.36 -16.13
N PHE A 155 16.40 -1.34 -16.32
CA PHE A 155 16.75 -2.77 -16.26
C PHE A 155 16.88 -3.41 -17.65
N GLY A 156 16.54 -2.70 -18.72
CA GLY A 156 16.63 -3.21 -20.09
C GLY A 156 15.74 -4.42 -20.34
N THR A 157 14.63 -4.54 -19.62
CA THR A 157 13.71 -5.68 -19.67
C THR A 157 12.28 -5.22 -19.43
N ASP A 158 11.31 -5.94 -19.99
CA ASP A 158 9.90 -5.59 -19.85
C ASP A 158 9.45 -5.68 -18.38
N VAL A 159 8.55 -4.77 -17.98
CA VAL A 159 7.94 -4.77 -16.64
C VAL A 159 6.42 -4.84 -16.82
N PRO A 160 5.81 -6.05 -16.83
CA PRO A 160 4.38 -6.18 -17.06
C PRO A 160 3.57 -5.40 -16.03
N PHE A 161 2.66 -4.56 -16.50
CA PHE A 161 1.77 -3.80 -15.64
C PHE A 161 0.34 -4.34 -15.66
N LEU A 162 -0.08 -4.92 -14.55
CA LEU A 162 -1.39 -5.50 -14.38
C LEU A 162 -2.34 -4.57 -13.60
N HIS A 163 -3.31 -4.00 -14.31
CA HIS A 163 -4.31 -3.10 -13.74
C HIS A 163 -5.73 -3.43 -14.22
N GLY A 164 -6.73 -2.73 -13.67
CA GLY A 164 -8.16 -3.03 -13.91
C GLY A 164 -8.60 -2.85 -15.38
N GLY A 165 -7.85 -2.07 -16.15
CA GLY A 165 -8.12 -1.83 -17.58
C GLY A 165 -7.56 -2.90 -18.52
N VAL A 166 -6.79 -3.88 -18.01
CA VAL A 166 -6.21 -4.95 -18.83
C VAL A 166 -7.26 -6.03 -19.11
N PRO A 167 -7.59 -6.34 -20.39
CA PRO A 167 -8.51 -7.42 -20.73
C PRO A 167 -8.05 -8.77 -20.18
N LYS A 168 -9.00 -9.65 -19.83
CA LYS A 168 -8.72 -10.97 -19.23
C LYS A 168 -7.66 -11.77 -19.99
N ALA A 169 -7.78 -11.89 -21.31
CA ALA A 169 -6.81 -12.63 -22.13
C ALA A 169 -5.38 -12.06 -22.06
N ARG A 170 -5.23 -10.73 -21.95
CA ARG A 170 -3.90 -10.10 -21.77
C ARG A 170 -3.38 -10.28 -20.36
N ARG A 171 -4.25 -10.22 -19.34
CA ARG A 171 -3.91 -10.52 -17.95
C ARG A 171 -3.37 -11.94 -17.82
N ASP A 172 -4.06 -12.92 -18.39
CA ASP A 172 -3.67 -14.33 -18.29
C ASP A 172 -2.28 -14.55 -18.93
N ARG A 173 -2.02 -13.94 -20.10
CA ARG A 173 -0.69 -13.95 -20.74
C ARG A 173 0.40 -13.26 -19.92
N MET A 174 0.10 -12.12 -19.29
CA MET A 174 1.07 -11.43 -18.42
C MET A 174 1.46 -12.31 -17.23
N VAL A 175 0.48 -12.97 -16.60
CA VAL A 175 0.70 -13.88 -15.47
C VAL A 175 1.48 -15.11 -15.91
N GLU A 176 1.11 -15.76 -17.02
CA GLU A 176 1.86 -16.90 -17.56
C GLU A 176 3.31 -16.52 -17.87
N ARG A 177 3.53 -15.38 -18.55
CA ARG A 177 4.87 -14.89 -18.86
C ARG A 177 5.68 -14.61 -17.60
N PHE A 178 5.10 -13.96 -16.60
CA PHE A 178 5.77 -13.68 -15.33
C PHE A 178 6.07 -14.95 -14.53
N GLN A 179 5.31 -16.03 -14.70
CA GLN A 179 5.51 -17.29 -13.99
C GLN A 179 6.54 -18.21 -14.68
N GLY A 180 6.80 -18.06 -15.98
CA GLY A 180 7.73 -18.90 -16.74
C GLY A 180 9.20 -18.63 -16.40
N ASP A 181 10.09 -19.59 -16.68
CA ASP A 181 11.51 -19.53 -16.28
C ASP A 181 12.28 -18.33 -16.88
N ASP A 182 11.94 -17.90 -18.09
CA ASP A 182 12.49 -16.70 -18.75
C ASP A 182 11.60 -15.45 -18.59
N GLY A 183 10.73 -15.46 -17.57
CA GLY A 183 9.84 -14.36 -17.25
C GLY A 183 10.58 -13.12 -16.74
N PRO A 184 9.96 -11.93 -16.87
CA PRO A 184 10.56 -10.69 -16.39
C PRO A 184 10.78 -10.72 -14.88
N PRO A 185 11.85 -10.08 -14.38
CA PRO A 185 12.19 -10.09 -12.96
C PRO A 185 11.23 -9.24 -12.11
N VAL A 186 10.50 -8.31 -12.73
CA VAL A 186 9.62 -7.37 -12.04
C VAL A 186 8.26 -7.35 -12.72
N MET A 187 7.20 -7.37 -11.92
CA MET A 187 5.83 -7.15 -12.37
C MET A 187 5.14 -6.14 -11.45
N LEU A 188 4.45 -5.16 -12.02
CA LEU A 188 3.73 -4.15 -11.28
C LEU A 188 2.22 -4.42 -11.30
N LEU A 189 1.54 -4.19 -10.17
CA LEU A 189 0.12 -4.44 -10.00
C LEU A 189 -0.57 -3.23 -9.37
N SER A 190 -1.71 -2.82 -9.93
CA SER A 190 -2.58 -1.78 -9.34
C SER A 190 -4.02 -2.22 -9.07
N LEU A 191 -4.24 -3.52 -8.94
CA LEU A 191 -5.57 -4.06 -8.68
C LEU A 191 -5.97 -3.83 -7.23
N LYS A 192 -7.12 -3.17 -7.01
CA LYS A 192 -7.82 -3.16 -5.73
C LYS A 192 -8.06 -4.59 -5.23
N ALA A 193 -8.15 -4.74 -3.91
CA ALA A 193 -8.65 -5.99 -3.33
C ALA A 193 -10.04 -6.32 -3.89
N GLY A 194 -10.22 -7.57 -4.29
CA GLY A 194 -11.46 -8.10 -4.85
C GLY A 194 -11.35 -8.45 -6.33
N GLY A 195 -11.30 -9.76 -6.64
CA GLY A 195 -11.87 -10.27 -7.90
C GLY A 195 -10.97 -11.09 -8.81
N THR A 196 -9.68 -11.28 -8.52
CA THR A 196 -8.84 -12.17 -9.34
C THR A 196 -7.99 -13.08 -8.46
N GLY A 197 -8.26 -14.38 -8.51
CA GLY A 197 -7.48 -15.40 -7.82
C GLY A 197 -6.12 -15.65 -8.47
N LEU A 198 -5.33 -14.59 -8.70
CA LEU A 198 -4.02 -14.70 -9.35
C LEU A 198 -3.05 -15.48 -8.46
N ASN A 199 -2.32 -16.41 -9.08
CA ASN A 199 -1.23 -17.14 -8.45
C ASN A 199 0.09 -16.62 -9.02
N LEU A 200 0.90 -15.95 -8.19
CA LEU A 200 2.14 -15.28 -8.59
C LEU A 200 3.32 -15.81 -7.77
N THR A 201 3.42 -17.13 -7.66
CA THR A 201 4.40 -17.86 -6.84
C THR A 201 5.84 -17.77 -7.35
N ALA A 202 6.06 -17.29 -8.59
CA ALA A 202 7.39 -17.03 -9.13
C ALA A 202 8.07 -15.86 -8.42
N ALA A 203 7.31 -14.96 -7.80
CA ALA A 203 7.85 -13.89 -6.97
C ALA A 203 8.07 -14.36 -5.53
N ASN A 204 9.24 -14.01 -5.00
CA ASN A 204 9.58 -14.16 -3.59
C ASN A 204 9.85 -12.80 -2.92
N HIS A 205 9.78 -11.71 -3.68
CA HIS A 205 9.76 -10.34 -3.16
C HIS A 205 8.44 -9.64 -3.47
N VAL A 206 7.89 -8.96 -2.48
CA VAL A 206 6.68 -8.15 -2.60
C VAL A 206 6.98 -6.77 -2.03
N VAL A 207 6.82 -5.72 -2.84
CA VAL A 207 7.03 -4.34 -2.42
C VAL A 207 5.73 -3.54 -2.59
N HIS A 208 5.18 -3.05 -1.48
CA HIS A 208 4.08 -2.10 -1.49
C HIS A 208 4.64 -0.68 -1.59
N LEU A 209 4.49 -0.07 -2.77
CA LEU A 209 4.99 1.27 -3.06
C LEU A 209 4.25 2.35 -2.25
N ASP A 210 2.97 2.13 -1.98
CA ASP A 210 2.12 2.99 -1.16
C ASP A 210 1.27 2.20 -0.18
N ARG A 211 0.94 2.84 0.95
CA ARG A 211 0.21 2.18 2.03
C ARG A 211 -1.29 2.14 1.74
N TRP A 212 -1.84 0.95 1.95
CA TRP A 212 -3.26 0.75 2.12
C TRP A 212 -3.60 0.88 3.59
N TRP A 213 -4.52 1.78 3.93
CA TRP A 213 -4.90 1.97 5.33
C TRP A 213 -5.84 0.89 5.85
N ASN A 214 -6.40 0.07 4.95
CA ASN A 214 -7.07 -1.17 5.31
C ASN A 214 -6.09 -2.34 5.18
N PRO A 215 -5.61 -2.92 6.29
CA PRO A 215 -4.66 -4.03 6.26
C PRO A 215 -5.18 -5.26 5.48
N ALA A 216 -6.49 -5.48 5.44
CA ALA A 216 -7.07 -6.61 4.72
C ALA A 216 -6.84 -6.51 3.21
N VAL A 217 -6.82 -5.29 2.66
CA VAL A 217 -6.56 -5.06 1.24
C VAL A 217 -5.11 -5.36 0.89
N GLU A 218 -4.18 -4.86 1.71
CA GLU A 218 -2.74 -5.08 1.56
C GLU A 218 -2.40 -6.57 1.71
N ASN A 219 -2.95 -7.22 2.75
CA ASN A 219 -2.76 -8.65 2.99
C ASN A 219 -3.29 -9.47 1.81
N GLN A 220 -4.44 -9.11 1.22
CA GLN A 220 -4.94 -9.81 0.05
C GLN A 220 -4.03 -9.65 -1.18
N ALA A 221 -3.37 -8.48 -1.33
CA ALA A 221 -2.40 -8.25 -2.39
C ALA A 221 -1.13 -9.10 -2.17
N THR A 222 -0.57 -9.10 -0.96
CA THR A 222 0.57 -9.95 -0.55
C THR A 222 0.26 -11.44 -0.71
N ASP A 223 -0.96 -11.84 -0.35
CA ASP A 223 -1.47 -13.21 -0.46
C ASP A 223 -1.59 -13.72 -1.90
N ARG A 224 -1.23 -12.93 -2.92
CA ARG A 224 -1.10 -13.41 -4.31
C ARG A 224 0.26 -14.06 -4.59
N ALA A 225 1.32 -13.62 -3.89
CA ALA A 225 2.65 -14.23 -3.93
C ALA A 225 2.81 -15.35 -2.89
N PHE A 226 2.16 -15.20 -1.74
CA PHE A 226 2.17 -16.19 -0.66
C PHE A 226 0.98 -17.16 -0.76
N ARG A 227 1.07 -18.09 -1.72
CA ARG A 227 0.04 -19.11 -2.03
C ARG A 227 0.64 -20.51 -2.14
N ILE A 228 -0.25 -21.51 -2.13
CA ILE A 228 0.07 -22.91 -2.45
C ILE A 228 0.82 -22.96 -3.79
N GLY A 229 1.99 -23.60 -3.79
CA GLY A 229 2.92 -23.64 -4.93
C GLY A 229 4.11 -22.69 -4.80
N GLN A 230 4.13 -21.82 -3.78
CA GLN A 230 5.33 -21.07 -3.38
C GLN A 230 6.36 -22.03 -2.76
N ARG A 231 7.61 -21.92 -3.19
CA ARG A 231 8.72 -22.79 -2.75
C ARG A 231 9.87 -22.01 -2.11
N ARG A 232 9.81 -20.68 -2.11
CA ARG A 232 10.82 -19.78 -1.56
C ARG A 232 10.23 -18.92 -0.47
N ASP A 233 11.05 -18.57 0.52
CA ASP A 233 10.68 -17.60 1.55
C ASP A 233 10.30 -16.28 0.89
N VAL A 234 9.23 -15.66 1.38
CA VAL A 234 8.67 -14.44 0.80
C VAL A 234 9.00 -13.25 1.68
N GLN A 235 9.70 -12.26 1.09
CA GLN A 235 9.97 -10.97 1.72
C GLN A 235 8.92 -9.95 1.28
N VAL A 236 8.26 -9.33 2.25
CA VAL A 236 7.23 -8.31 2.04
C VAL A 236 7.72 -7.00 2.62
N ARG A 237 7.94 -6.00 1.76
CA ARG A 237 8.44 -4.67 2.11
C ARG A 237 7.33 -3.64 1.92
N LYS A 238 7.01 -2.90 2.98
CA LYS A 238 6.00 -1.85 2.96
C LYS A 238 6.69 -0.51 3.06
N LEU A 239 6.66 0.27 1.97
CA LEU A 239 7.34 1.57 1.95
C LEU A 239 6.51 2.61 2.69
N VAL A 240 7.19 3.40 3.53
CA VAL A 240 6.58 4.46 4.33
C VAL A 240 7.50 5.68 4.32
N CYS A 241 6.97 6.86 4.02
CA CYS A 241 7.73 8.10 4.14
C CYS A 241 7.82 8.58 5.60
N VAL A 242 9.05 8.77 6.09
CA VAL A 242 9.36 9.24 7.44
C VAL A 242 8.81 10.65 7.68
N GLY A 243 8.28 10.91 8.88
CA GLY A 243 7.76 12.22 9.27
C GLY A 243 6.50 12.64 8.51
N THR A 244 5.85 11.72 7.78
CA THR A 244 4.63 11.99 7.02
C THR A 244 3.40 11.31 7.62
N LEU A 245 2.23 11.59 7.03
CA LEU A 245 0.99 10.88 7.36
C LEU A 245 1.14 9.35 7.22
N GLU A 246 1.97 8.86 6.30
CA GLU A 246 2.11 7.43 6.07
C GLU A 246 2.70 6.73 7.30
N GLU A 247 3.71 7.33 7.92
CA GLU A 247 4.36 6.80 9.11
C GLU A 247 3.45 6.85 10.33
N ARG A 248 2.72 7.96 10.50
CA ARG A 248 1.75 8.09 11.60
C ARG A 248 0.62 7.07 11.46
N ILE A 249 0.10 6.87 10.24
CA ILE A 249 -0.93 5.86 10.00
C ILE A 249 -0.39 4.44 10.20
N ASP A 250 0.83 4.15 9.73
CA ASP A 250 1.45 2.85 9.94
C ASP A 250 1.64 2.54 11.43
N ALA A 251 2.10 3.53 12.21
CA ALA A 251 2.23 3.41 13.66
C ALA A 251 0.88 3.18 14.36
N MET A 252 -0.17 3.91 13.98
CA MET A 252 -1.52 3.71 14.53
C MET A 252 -2.04 2.30 14.25
N ILE A 253 -1.92 1.82 13.01
CA ILE A 253 -2.34 0.47 12.58
C ILE A 253 -1.56 -0.60 13.35
N SER A 254 -0.23 -0.43 13.48
CA SER A 254 0.65 -1.40 14.12
C SER A 254 0.42 -1.50 15.63
N ASN A 255 0.10 -0.38 16.27
CA ASN A 255 -0.15 -0.31 17.70
C ASN A 255 -1.56 -0.73 18.12
N LYS A 256 -2.43 -1.16 17.17
CA LYS A 256 -3.84 -1.54 17.43
C LYS A 256 -4.59 -0.53 18.30
N GLN A 257 -4.35 0.77 18.08
CA GLN A 257 -5.08 1.83 18.78
C GLN A 257 -6.56 1.78 18.38
N GLU A 258 -7.46 2.32 19.20
CA GLU A 258 -8.91 2.37 18.88
C GLU A 258 -9.20 2.96 17.48
N LEU A 259 -8.36 3.88 17.01
CA LEU A 259 -8.41 4.44 15.66
C LEU A 259 -8.07 3.42 14.55
N ALA A 260 -7.21 2.44 14.83
CA ALA A 260 -6.86 1.36 13.91
C ALA A 260 -8.05 0.41 13.67
N ASP A 261 -8.84 0.14 14.71
CA ASP A 261 -10.05 -0.69 14.57
C ASP A 261 -11.09 -0.03 13.65
N LEU A 262 -11.18 1.31 13.67
CA LEU A 262 -12.00 2.08 12.74
C LEU A 262 -11.46 2.03 11.29
N ALA A 263 -10.14 2.05 11.11
CA ALA A 263 -9.50 1.95 9.79
C ALA A 263 -9.77 0.59 9.10
N ILE A 264 -9.82 -0.50 9.88
CA ILE A 264 -10.06 -1.87 9.39
C ILE A 264 -11.44 -2.01 8.74
N GLY A 265 -12.47 -1.31 9.26
CA GLY A 265 -13.86 -1.42 8.77
C GLY A 265 -14.31 -0.29 7.83
N THR A 266 -13.78 0.94 8.00
CA THR A 266 -14.32 2.14 7.33
C THR A 266 -13.40 2.75 6.28
N GLY A 267 -12.19 2.20 6.11
CA GLY A 267 -11.18 2.71 5.17
C GLY A 267 -10.68 4.09 5.61
N GLU A 268 -10.75 5.07 4.73
CA GLU A 268 -10.25 6.44 4.95
C GLU A 268 -11.22 7.35 5.72
N LYS A 269 -12.45 6.88 5.97
CA LYS A 269 -13.55 7.71 6.48
C LYS A 269 -13.27 8.30 7.86
N TRP A 270 -12.62 7.55 8.76
CA TRP A 270 -12.33 8.01 10.11
C TRP A 270 -11.48 9.30 10.13
N ILE A 271 -10.58 9.48 9.15
CA ILE A 271 -9.77 10.69 9.04
C ILE A 271 -10.65 11.90 8.72
N THR A 272 -11.70 11.71 7.93
CA THR A 272 -12.61 12.81 7.56
C THR A 272 -13.46 13.32 8.72
N GLU A 273 -13.57 12.55 9.81
CA GLU A 273 -14.31 12.92 11.02
C GLU A 273 -13.41 13.56 12.10
N MET A 274 -12.08 13.57 11.91
CA MET A 274 -11.14 14.20 12.87
C MET A 274 -11.32 15.71 12.91
N SER A 275 -11.03 16.34 14.05
CA SER A 275 -11.02 17.80 14.21
C SER A 275 -9.91 18.45 13.36
N ALA A 276 -9.94 19.78 13.19
CA ALA A 276 -8.89 20.48 12.46
C ALA A 276 -7.51 20.32 13.12
N ASP A 277 -7.44 20.37 14.45
CA ASP A 277 -6.19 20.20 15.20
C ASP A 277 -5.67 18.76 15.09
N GLN A 278 -6.57 17.77 15.19
CA GLN A 278 -6.21 16.36 14.98
C GLN A 278 -5.69 16.09 13.56
N LEU A 279 -6.30 16.72 12.54
CA LEU A 279 -5.82 16.65 11.17
C LEU A 279 -4.47 17.35 10.99
N HIS A 280 -4.28 18.51 11.63
CA HIS A 280 -3.00 19.20 11.63
C HIS A 280 -1.90 18.30 12.19
N ASP A 281 -2.12 17.73 13.37
CA ASP A 281 -1.13 16.88 14.05
C ASP A 281 -0.91 15.55 13.33
N LEU A 282 -1.93 15.03 12.63
CA LEU A 282 -1.77 13.86 11.79
C LEU A 282 -0.95 14.16 10.53
N LEU A 283 -1.08 15.35 9.95
CA LEU A 283 -0.58 15.63 8.60
C LEU A 283 0.68 16.48 8.56
N ILE A 284 1.03 17.24 9.61
CA ILE A 284 2.21 18.10 9.64
C ILE A 284 3.50 17.32 9.38
N LEU A 285 4.40 17.86 8.57
CA LEU A 285 5.68 17.20 8.25
C LEU A 285 6.62 17.24 9.46
N GLY A 286 7.19 16.09 9.84
CA GLY A 286 8.23 15.97 10.86
C GLY A 286 9.58 16.52 10.38
N ASP A 287 10.45 16.89 11.33
CA ASP A 287 11.76 17.50 11.03
C ASP A 287 12.73 16.49 10.38
N GLU A 288 12.58 15.21 10.73
CA GLU A 288 13.32 14.06 10.22
C GLU A 288 12.90 13.62 8.80
N ALA A 289 11.90 14.26 8.21
CA ALA A 289 11.30 13.80 6.95
C ALA A 289 12.23 13.92 5.75
N VAL A 290 13.19 14.85 5.77
CA VAL A 290 14.21 15.02 4.72
C VAL A 290 15.51 14.44 5.24
N GLY A 291 16.10 13.50 4.49
CA GLY A 291 17.42 12.95 4.83
C GLY A 291 18.52 14.00 4.67
N GLU A 292 19.60 13.87 5.46
CA GLU A 292 20.80 14.70 5.35
C GLU A 292 21.47 14.62 3.96
#